data_AF-A0A7C2KJW8-F1
#
_entry.id   AF-A0A7C2KJW8-F1
#
_cell.length_a   1.000
_cell.length_b   1.000
_cell.length_c   1.000
_cell.angle_alpha   90.00
_cell.angle_beta   90.00
_cell.angle_gamma   90.00
#
_symmetry.space_group_name_H-M   'P 1'
#
loop_
_entity.id
_entity.type
_entity.pdbx_description
1 polymer ?
#
loop_
_entity_poly.entity_id
_entity_poly.type
_entity_poly.pdbx_seq_one_letter_code
_entity_poly.pdbx_strand_id
1 'polypeptide(L)'
;MIPSFIDLRGDMKKLILTMFILIAILLSACGSKNETKQTTSLDLAGQKLKDFPARILQLTDLKELNLKDNEISHIPSEIQRLTGLKVLDLRGNPVSEKDKEQLKKWLPNTKRLFTWLDWFTYITRQIADALWGMPSIIILVGTGLYLTVRFKFIQGRGFKHAIELVTGKHDEKDDPGEVSHFQALSTALSATVGTGNIAGVATAIAVGGPGAVFWMWITALVGMATKYASCTLALKYRDIHPDGQISGGPMYTIQKALNMPILAYLFAGLALIASFGIGNMVQANSVVDGLKMAIPILSDPEMASYKYYVGGFLAFAVGLVIIGGAKRIARVASYIVPFMAVIYCGAALIILIANVSEIPEAFKTIFYLAFNPLPAVGGVAGIAVTTAIQKGVARGVFSNEAGLGSAPMAHAMAKTKEPVREGLVAMLEPFIDTIVICTMTALVIVIVGVWGANKPEGLTGSALSAYSFKLGFSGVFGNEFAHIGAWIVGIGLAFFAY
;
A
#
# COMPACT_ATOMS: atom_id res chain seq x y z
N MET A 1 -25.35 -31.53 8.38
CA MET A 1 -26.44 -30.91 7.61
C MET A 1 -25.95 -29.57 7.09
N ILE A 2 -25.42 -29.54 5.86
CA ILE A 2 -24.83 -28.35 5.23
C ILE A 2 -26.01 -27.47 4.76
N PRO A 3 -26.13 -26.19 5.17
CA PRO A 3 -27.18 -25.33 4.66
C PRO A 3 -26.99 -25.17 3.15
N SER A 4 -28.09 -25.31 2.41
CA SER A 4 -28.18 -25.06 0.98
C SER A 4 -27.43 -23.78 0.60
N PHE A 5 -26.47 -23.92 -0.30
CA PHE A 5 -25.84 -22.79 -0.97
C PHE A 5 -26.94 -22.01 -1.70
N ILE A 6 -27.31 -20.85 -1.15
CA ILE A 6 -28.02 -19.79 -1.88
C ILE A 6 -27.28 -19.57 -3.19
N ASP A 7 -28.00 -19.36 -4.29
CA ASP A 7 -27.47 -19.13 -5.63
C ASP A 7 -26.57 -17.88 -5.67
N LEU A 8 -25.33 -18.05 -5.24
CA LEU A 8 -24.26 -17.04 -5.25
C LEU A 8 -23.92 -16.60 -6.68
N ARG A 9 -24.34 -17.34 -7.73
CA ARG A 9 -24.05 -16.96 -9.12
C ARG A 9 -24.87 -15.77 -9.54
N GLY A 10 -26.15 -15.70 -9.15
CA GLY A 10 -27.03 -14.58 -9.46
C GLY A 10 -26.61 -13.30 -8.74
N ASP A 11 -26.40 -13.40 -7.42
CA ASP A 11 -26.12 -12.22 -6.58
C ASP A 11 -24.69 -11.70 -6.74
N MET A 12 -23.67 -12.57 -6.90
CA MET A 12 -22.31 -12.07 -7.19
C MET A 12 -22.19 -11.53 -8.62
N LYS A 13 -22.85 -12.12 -9.62
CA LYS A 13 -22.82 -11.54 -10.97
C LYS A 13 -23.48 -10.17 -10.99
N LYS A 14 -24.59 -9.99 -10.26
CA LYS A 14 -25.20 -8.68 -10.06
C LYS A 14 -24.26 -7.74 -9.30
N LEU A 15 -23.67 -8.15 -8.17
CA LEU A 15 -22.76 -7.31 -7.40
C LEU A 15 -21.50 -6.90 -8.19
N ILE A 16 -20.89 -7.84 -8.90
CA ILE A 16 -19.70 -7.61 -9.74
C ILE A 16 -20.08 -6.77 -10.96
N LEU A 17 -21.21 -7.04 -11.61
CA LEU A 17 -21.72 -6.19 -12.71
C LEU A 17 -22.06 -4.79 -12.20
N THR A 18 -22.65 -4.64 -11.02
CA THR A 18 -22.88 -3.34 -10.38
C THR A 18 -21.58 -2.66 -10.01
N MET A 19 -20.55 -3.39 -9.57
CA MET A 19 -19.20 -2.87 -9.31
C MET A 19 -18.47 -2.48 -10.59
N PHE A 20 -18.56 -3.27 -11.66
CA PHE A 20 -18.01 -2.94 -12.97
C PHE A 20 -18.75 -1.76 -13.60
N ILE A 21 -20.07 -1.70 -13.45
CA ILE A 21 -20.87 -0.54 -13.84
C ILE A 21 -20.48 0.65 -12.96
N LEU A 22 -20.25 0.51 -11.65
CA LEU A 22 -19.79 1.60 -10.80
C LEU A 22 -18.38 2.06 -11.17
N ILE A 23 -17.44 1.14 -11.43
CA ILE A 23 -16.07 1.44 -11.83
C ILE A 23 -16.05 2.01 -13.23
N ALA A 24 -16.88 1.52 -14.16
CA ALA A 24 -17.04 2.08 -15.49
C ALA A 24 -17.76 3.43 -15.45
N ILE A 25 -18.73 3.63 -14.55
CA ILE A 25 -19.37 4.93 -14.24
C ILE A 25 -18.38 5.87 -13.54
N LEU A 26 -17.44 5.37 -12.74
CA LEU A 26 -16.42 6.17 -12.07
C LEU A 26 -15.28 6.52 -13.03
N LEU A 27 -14.88 5.60 -13.90
CA LEU A 27 -13.92 5.81 -14.99
C LEU A 27 -14.53 6.69 -16.09
N SER A 28 -15.84 6.57 -16.36
CA SER A 28 -16.55 7.49 -17.27
C SER A 28 -16.99 8.78 -16.58
N ALA A 29 -17.15 8.83 -15.25
CA ALA A 29 -17.24 10.10 -14.53
C ALA A 29 -15.88 10.80 -14.48
N CYS A 30 -14.77 10.04 -14.50
CA CYS A 30 -13.41 10.55 -14.69
C CYS A 30 -13.12 10.86 -16.17
N GLY A 31 -13.91 10.33 -17.10
CA GLY A 31 -13.85 10.55 -18.54
C GLY A 31 -15.25 10.68 -19.13
N SER A 32 -15.85 11.87 -19.01
CA SER A 32 -17.20 12.29 -19.46
C SER A 32 -18.35 12.27 -18.42
N LYS A 33 -18.53 13.41 -17.74
CA LYS A 33 -19.87 13.99 -17.58
C LYS A 33 -19.94 15.37 -18.22
N ASN A 34 -20.48 15.38 -19.44
CA ASN A 34 -21.24 16.49 -19.98
C ASN A 34 -22.48 16.71 -19.09
N GLU A 35 -22.38 17.63 -18.15
CA GLU A 35 -23.47 18.51 -17.72
C GLU A 35 -22.84 19.87 -17.41
N THR A 36 -22.92 20.78 -18.40
CA THR A 36 -22.85 22.25 -18.29
C THR A 36 -22.26 22.86 -16.99
N LYS A 37 -20.96 22.63 -16.78
CA LYS A 37 -20.05 23.58 -16.15
C LYS A 37 -18.91 23.79 -17.14
N GLN A 38 -18.71 25.02 -17.61
CA GLN A 38 -17.58 25.39 -18.47
C GLN A 38 -16.29 24.80 -17.91
N THR A 39 -15.78 23.75 -18.56
CA THR A 39 -14.45 23.22 -18.34
C THR A 39 -13.47 24.19 -18.99
N THR A 40 -12.82 25.02 -18.19
CA THR A 40 -11.78 25.95 -18.64
C THR A 40 -10.46 25.19 -18.92
N SER A 41 -10.50 24.22 -19.83
CA SER A 41 -9.33 23.48 -20.34
C SER A 41 -9.06 23.94 -21.77
N LEU A 42 -7.82 24.31 -22.07
CA LEU A 42 -7.39 24.78 -23.39
C LEU A 42 -6.27 23.89 -23.91
N ASP A 43 -6.49 23.26 -25.06
CA ASP A 43 -5.50 22.43 -25.74
C ASP A 43 -4.98 23.13 -27.01
N LEU A 44 -3.68 23.38 -27.03
CA LEU A 44 -2.91 23.94 -28.12
C LEU A 44 -1.66 23.10 -28.39
N ALA A 45 -1.73 21.80 -28.16
CA ALA A 45 -0.63 20.91 -28.46
C ALA A 45 -0.36 20.81 -29.98
N GLY A 46 0.91 20.68 -30.36
CA GLY A 46 1.32 20.40 -31.75
C GLY A 46 1.11 21.56 -32.73
N GLN A 47 0.90 22.78 -32.25
CA GLN A 47 0.56 23.95 -33.07
C GLN A 47 1.78 24.68 -33.64
N LYS A 48 3.00 24.17 -33.41
CA LYS A 48 4.28 24.78 -33.83
C LYS A 48 4.46 26.23 -33.32
N LEU A 49 3.94 26.51 -32.13
CA LEU A 49 4.02 27.82 -31.50
C LEU A 49 5.47 28.07 -31.05
N LYS A 50 6.08 29.16 -31.53
CA LYS A 50 7.42 29.59 -31.09
C LYS A 50 7.38 30.45 -29.83
N ASP A 51 6.32 31.26 -29.72
CA ASP A 51 6.09 32.17 -28.60
C ASP A 51 4.88 31.72 -27.78
N PHE A 52 4.91 32.02 -26.48
CA PHE A 52 3.76 31.78 -25.62
C PHE A 52 2.57 32.66 -26.04
N PRO A 53 1.35 32.12 -26.21
CA PRO A 53 0.23 32.92 -26.72
C PRO A 53 -0.28 33.90 -25.65
N ALA A 54 0.11 35.17 -25.74
CA ALA A 54 -0.17 36.20 -24.73
C ALA A 54 -1.67 36.39 -24.40
N ARG A 55 -2.58 36.10 -25.34
CA ARG A 55 -4.04 36.21 -25.13
C ARG A 55 -4.56 35.20 -24.10
N ILE A 56 -3.91 34.06 -23.93
CA ILE A 56 -4.32 33.03 -22.96
C ILE A 56 -4.18 33.54 -21.52
N LEU A 57 -3.26 34.48 -21.28
CA LEU A 57 -2.98 35.05 -19.97
C LEU A 57 -4.14 35.91 -19.42
N GLN A 58 -5.14 36.19 -20.25
CA GLN A 58 -6.38 36.87 -19.86
C GLN A 58 -7.46 35.89 -19.36
N LEU A 59 -7.30 34.59 -19.62
CA LEU A 59 -8.24 33.54 -19.23
C LEU A 59 -8.01 33.15 -17.76
N THR A 60 -8.29 34.05 -16.82
CA THR A 60 -8.01 33.84 -15.39
C THR A 60 -8.74 32.64 -14.78
N ASP A 61 -9.85 32.23 -15.39
CA ASP A 61 -10.61 31.04 -15.00
C ASP A 61 -10.01 29.71 -15.50
N LEU A 62 -8.95 29.77 -16.34
CA LEU A 62 -8.31 28.59 -16.94
C LEU A 62 -7.81 27.63 -15.87
N LYS A 63 -8.19 26.36 -15.99
CA LYS A 63 -7.81 25.27 -15.07
C LYS A 63 -6.76 24.35 -15.66
N GLU A 64 -6.77 24.15 -16.97
CA GLU A 64 -5.81 23.29 -17.65
C GLU A 64 -5.35 23.95 -18.94
N LEU A 65 -4.03 23.94 -19.18
CA LEU A 65 -3.42 24.47 -20.39
C LEU A 65 -2.45 23.42 -20.94
N ASN A 66 -2.77 22.89 -22.12
CA ASN A 66 -1.91 21.97 -22.84
C ASN A 66 -1.22 22.72 -23.99
N LEU A 67 0.11 22.83 -23.90
CA LEU A 67 0.99 23.45 -24.90
C LEU A 67 2.04 22.43 -25.39
N LYS A 68 1.78 21.14 -25.23
CA LYS A 68 2.71 20.06 -25.59
C LYS A 68 3.15 20.13 -27.07
N ASP A 69 4.38 19.71 -27.36
CA ASP A 69 4.94 19.58 -28.71
C ASP A 69 4.82 20.87 -29.53
N ASN A 70 5.24 21.99 -28.93
CA ASN A 70 5.43 23.27 -29.61
C ASN A 70 6.92 23.66 -29.56
N GLU A 71 7.26 24.87 -30.02
CA GLU A 71 8.63 25.40 -30.08
C GLU A 71 8.83 26.51 -29.02
N ILE A 72 8.05 26.48 -27.92
CA ILE A 72 8.05 27.54 -26.90
C ILE A 72 9.31 27.43 -26.04
N SER A 73 10.17 28.44 -26.12
CA SER A 73 11.41 28.50 -25.34
C SER A 73 11.34 29.41 -24.12
N HIS A 74 10.43 30.37 -24.12
CA HIS A 74 10.24 31.36 -23.04
C HIS A 74 8.81 31.42 -22.54
N ILE A 75 8.66 31.49 -21.22
CA ILE A 75 7.36 31.62 -20.54
C ILE A 75 7.23 33.01 -19.91
N PRO A 76 6.22 33.82 -20.31
CA PRO A 76 6.05 35.17 -19.79
C PRO A 76 5.65 35.15 -18.30
N SER A 77 6.18 36.11 -17.54
CA SER A 77 5.92 36.26 -16.10
C SER A 77 4.45 36.45 -15.76
N GLU A 78 3.68 36.98 -16.71
CA GLU A 78 2.25 37.26 -16.66
C GLU A 78 1.41 35.99 -16.53
N ILE A 79 2.00 34.80 -16.73
CA ILE A 79 1.36 33.51 -16.42
C ILE A 79 0.93 33.38 -14.95
N GLN A 80 1.53 34.16 -14.04
CA GLN A 80 1.11 34.31 -12.65
C GLN A 80 -0.36 34.73 -12.50
N ARG A 81 -0.94 35.39 -13.52
CA ARG A 81 -2.35 35.80 -13.51
C ARG A 81 -3.31 34.62 -13.55
N LEU A 82 -2.86 33.47 -14.05
CA LEU A 82 -3.64 32.22 -14.10
C LEU A 82 -3.63 31.53 -12.73
N THR A 83 -4.05 32.24 -11.69
CA THR A 83 -4.06 31.76 -10.30
C THR A 83 -4.92 30.51 -10.09
N GLY A 84 -5.89 30.30 -10.97
CA GLY A 84 -6.75 29.12 -11.00
C GLY A 84 -6.18 27.90 -11.74
N LEU A 85 -5.02 28.02 -12.39
CA LEU A 85 -4.45 26.97 -13.24
C LEU A 85 -3.99 25.79 -12.39
N LYS A 86 -4.53 24.61 -12.68
CA LYS A 86 -4.21 23.36 -11.99
C LYS A 86 -3.16 22.56 -12.74
N VAL A 87 -3.20 22.56 -14.07
CA VAL A 87 -2.28 21.79 -14.91
C VAL A 87 -1.75 22.64 -16.06
N LEU A 88 -0.44 22.59 -16.26
CA LEU A 88 0.28 23.20 -17.37
C LEU A 88 1.16 22.12 -18.01
N ASP A 89 0.80 21.68 -19.21
CA ASP A 89 1.58 20.71 -20.00
C ASP A 89 2.46 21.45 -21.01
N LEU A 90 3.78 21.39 -20.81
CA LEU A 90 4.81 22.00 -21.65
C LEU A 90 5.76 20.94 -22.23
N ARG A 91 5.37 19.66 -22.22
CA ARG A 91 6.21 18.58 -22.76
C ARG A 91 6.56 18.84 -24.22
N GLY A 92 7.74 18.40 -24.64
CA GLY A 92 8.16 18.56 -26.05
C GLY A 92 8.48 20.00 -26.47
N ASN A 93 8.59 20.94 -25.52
CA ASN A 93 9.02 22.32 -25.79
C ASN A 93 10.45 22.57 -25.26
N PRO A 94 11.25 23.41 -25.93
CA PRO A 94 12.60 23.80 -25.51
C PRO A 94 12.59 24.87 -24.39
N VAL A 95 11.77 24.69 -23.35
CA VAL A 95 11.64 25.65 -22.23
C VAL A 95 12.94 25.72 -21.43
N SER A 96 13.44 26.94 -21.20
CA SER A 96 14.67 27.18 -20.44
C SER A 96 14.58 26.72 -18.97
N GLU A 97 15.68 26.25 -18.37
CA GLU A 97 15.71 25.84 -16.95
C GLU A 97 15.33 26.98 -16.01
N LYS A 98 15.72 28.22 -16.35
CA LYS A 98 15.34 29.42 -15.62
C LYS A 98 13.82 29.57 -15.53
N ASP A 99 13.11 29.36 -16.64
CA ASP A 99 11.66 29.45 -16.66
C ASP A 99 10.99 28.30 -15.91
N LYS A 100 11.56 27.08 -15.96
CA LYS A 100 11.08 25.95 -15.16
C LYS A 100 11.15 26.26 -13.66
N GLU A 101 12.21 26.91 -13.20
CA GLU A 101 12.34 27.35 -11.80
C GLU A 101 11.40 28.50 -11.46
N GLN A 102 11.27 29.50 -12.35
CA GLN A 102 10.37 30.62 -12.15
C GLN A 102 8.90 30.18 -12.09
N LEU A 103 8.51 29.22 -12.92
CA LEU A 103 7.19 28.59 -12.87
C LEU A 103 6.88 27.91 -11.52
N LYS A 104 7.90 27.46 -10.76
CA LYS A 104 7.71 26.96 -9.39
C LYS A 104 7.25 28.07 -8.44
N LYS A 105 7.80 29.27 -8.60
CA LYS A 105 7.47 30.45 -7.79
C LYS A 105 6.17 31.11 -8.21
N TRP A 106 5.95 31.20 -9.52
CA TRP A 106 4.80 31.87 -10.13
C TRP A 106 3.49 31.10 -9.97
N LEU A 107 3.58 29.78 -10.03
CA LEU A 107 2.42 28.89 -10.03
C LEU A 107 2.60 27.75 -9.00
N PRO A 108 2.80 28.06 -7.70
CA PRO A 108 3.20 27.06 -6.70
C PRO A 108 2.23 25.88 -6.58
N ASN A 109 0.95 26.13 -6.86
CA ASN A 109 -0.13 25.14 -6.77
C ASN A 109 -0.47 24.44 -8.10
N THR A 110 0.25 24.74 -9.17
CA THR A 110 0.01 24.17 -10.51
C THR A 110 0.94 22.98 -10.77
N LYS A 111 0.38 21.90 -11.31
CA LYS A 111 1.14 20.76 -11.84
C LYS A 111 1.74 21.16 -13.18
N ARG A 112 3.07 21.12 -13.26
CA ARG A 112 3.86 21.49 -14.45
C ARG A 112 4.44 20.22 -15.05
N LEU A 113 4.13 19.93 -16.30
CA LEU A 113 4.61 18.74 -16.99
C LEU A 113 5.65 19.17 -18.03
N PHE A 114 6.91 18.79 -17.85
CA PHE A 114 8.00 19.12 -18.78
C PHE A 114 8.48 17.89 -19.56
N THR A 115 8.31 16.71 -18.98
CA THR A 115 8.75 15.42 -19.54
C THR A 115 7.61 14.42 -19.62
N TRP A 116 7.78 13.37 -20.44
CA TRP A 116 6.86 12.22 -20.44
C TRP A 116 6.70 11.62 -19.03
N LEU A 117 7.77 11.59 -18.23
CA LEU A 117 7.75 11.08 -16.86
C LEU A 117 6.87 11.92 -15.94
N ASP A 118 6.87 13.25 -16.08
CA ASP A 118 5.99 14.13 -15.30
C ASP A 118 4.52 13.83 -15.59
N TRP A 119 4.17 13.67 -16.86
CA TRP A 119 2.81 13.31 -17.27
C TRP A 119 2.41 11.93 -16.79
N PHE A 120 3.29 10.94 -16.95
CA PHE A 120 3.04 9.58 -16.47
C PHE A 120 2.80 9.59 -14.95
N THR A 121 3.62 10.31 -14.20
CA THR A 121 3.47 10.49 -12.75
C THR A 121 2.16 11.22 -12.41
N TYR A 122 1.77 12.22 -13.19
CA TYR A 122 0.52 12.93 -13.01
C TYR A 122 -0.69 12.01 -13.20
N ILE A 123 -0.76 11.29 -14.32
CA ILE A 123 -1.88 10.38 -14.63
C ILE A 123 -1.96 9.24 -13.61
N THR A 124 -0.83 8.61 -13.27
CA THR A 124 -0.80 7.54 -12.27
C THR A 124 -1.24 8.03 -10.90
N ARG A 125 -0.91 9.27 -10.53
CA ARG A 125 -1.38 9.89 -9.28
C ARG A 125 -2.88 10.16 -9.28
N GLN A 126 -3.44 10.66 -10.39
CA GLN A 126 -4.89 10.83 -10.52
C GLN A 126 -5.63 9.50 -10.40
N ILE A 127 -5.11 8.45 -11.06
CA ILE A 127 -5.65 7.09 -10.94
C ILE A 127 -5.54 6.61 -9.49
N ALA A 128 -4.40 6.80 -8.84
CA ALA A 128 -4.21 6.41 -7.44
C ALA A 128 -5.18 7.16 -6.51
N ASP A 129 -5.36 8.47 -6.69
CA ASP A 129 -6.27 9.28 -5.89
C ASP A 129 -7.74 8.85 -6.09
N ALA A 130 -8.11 8.44 -7.31
CA ALA A 130 -9.43 7.86 -7.58
C ALA A 130 -9.58 6.46 -6.94
N LEU A 131 -8.57 5.60 -7.06
CA LEU A 131 -8.56 4.25 -6.48
C LEU A 131 -8.56 4.27 -4.95
N TRP A 132 -7.93 5.24 -4.31
CA TRP A 132 -7.93 5.42 -2.86
C TRP A 132 -8.98 6.44 -2.38
N GLY A 133 -9.87 6.86 -3.27
CA GLY A 133 -11.03 7.69 -2.93
C GLY A 133 -12.07 6.93 -2.12
N MET A 134 -13.03 7.67 -1.56
CA MET A 134 -14.09 7.10 -0.72
C MET A 134 -14.89 5.96 -1.39
N PRO A 135 -15.26 6.00 -2.69
CA PRO A 135 -16.02 4.91 -3.29
C PRO A 135 -15.32 3.55 -3.22
N SER A 136 -14.03 3.49 -3.56
CA SER A 136 -13.25 2.26 -3.52
C SER A 136 -13.04 1.76 -2.09
N ILE A 137 -12.82 2.68 -1.14
CA ILE A 137 -12.73 2.35 0.29
C ILE A 137 -14.03 1.72 0.78
N ILE A 138 -15.18 2.29 0.43
CA ILE A 138 -16.49 1.76 0.81
C ILE A 138 -16.69 0.37 0.21
N ILE A 139 -16.28 0.15 -1.03
CA ILE A 139 -16.34 -1.16 -1.67
C ILE A 139 -15.44 -2.17 -0.94
N LEU A 140 -14.17 -1.84 -0.69
CA LEU A 140 -13.20 -2.76 -0.07
C LEU A 140 -13.58 -3.10 1.38
N VAL A 141 -13.78 -2.08 2.22
CA VAL A 141 -14.15 -2.27 3.63
C VAL A 141 -15.56 -2.83 3.74
N GLY A 142 -16.50 -2.35 2.91
CA GLY A 142 -17.87 -2.85 2.87
C GLY A 142 -17.96 -4.30 2.43
N THR A 143 -17.12 -4.75 1.49
CA THR A 143 -17.03 -6.18 1.15
C THR A 143 -16.54 -7.00 2.34
N GLY A 144 -15.48 -6.56 3.01
CA GLY A 144 -14.99 -7.27 4.21
C GLY A 144 -16.02 -7.30 5.35
N LEU A 145 -16.76 -6.21 5.54
CA LEU A 145 -17.85 -6.14 6.52
C LEU A 145 -19.01 -7.07 6.16
N TYR A 146 -19.43 -7.08 4.90
CA TYR A 146 -20.42 -8.00 4.38
C TYR A 146 -20.00 -9.45 4.62
N LEU A 147 -18.76 -9.81 4.28
CA LEU A 147 -18.24 -11.17 4.48
C LEU A 147 -18.13 -11.52 5.97
N THR A 148 -17.72 -10.57 6.81
CA THR A 148 -17.70 -10.73 8.27
C THR A 148 -19.07 -11.11 8.81
N VAL A 149 -20.12 -10.39 8.43
CA VAL A 149 -21.50 -10.68 8.85
C VAL A 149 -21.98 -12.01 8.24
N ARG A 150 -21.75 -12.21 6.94
CA ARG A 150 -22.19 -13.40 6.20
C ARG A 150 -21.58 -14.70 6.74
N PHE A 151 -20.34 -14.65 7.20
CA PHE A 151 -19.65 -15.78 7.84
C PHE A 151 -19.76 -15.77 9.37
N LYS A 152 -20.64 -14.93 9.93
CA LYS A 152 -20.95 -14.87 11.38
C LYS A 152 -19.70 -14.67 12.23
N PHE A 153 -18.88 -13.68 11.87
CA PHE A 153 -17.63 -13.31 12.54
C PHE A 153 -16.61 -14.46 12.60
N ILE A 154 -16.27 -14.99 11.41
CA ILE A 154 -15.35 -16.13 11.27
C ILE A 154 -13.96 -15.86 11.85
N GLN A 155 -13.49 -14.62 11.78
CA GLN A 155 -12.21 -14.20 12.32
C GLN A 155 -12.07 -14.45 13.82
N GLY A 156 -13.17 -14.37 14.60
CA GLY A 156 -13.16 -14.73 16.02
C GLY A 156 -13.41 -16.23 16.22
N ARG A 157 -14.42 -16.78 15.55
CA ARG A 157 -14.86 -18.17 15.75
C ARG A 157 -13.85 -19.21 15.29
N GLY A 158 -13.15 -18.93 14.20
CA GLY A 158 -12.18 -19.83 13.58
C GLY A 158 -10.75 -19.62 14.07
N PHE A 159 -10.48 -18.59 14.87
CA PHE A 159 -9.12 -18.16 15.23
C PHE A 159 -8.30 -19.28 15.87
N LYS A 160 -8.86 -19.95 16.89
CA LYS A 160 -8.19 -21.04 17.59
C LYS A 160 -7.84 -22.18 16.62
N HIS A 161 -8.77 -22.55 15.74
CA HIS A 161 -8.54 -23.62 14.78
C HIS A 161 -7.51 -23.25 13.71
N ALA A 162 -7.48 -21.99 13.28
CA ALA A 162 -6.43 -21.48 12.39
C ALA A 162 -5.04 -21.65 12.98
N ILE A 163 -4.86 -21.34 14.28
CA ILE A 163 -3.58 -21.56 14.97
C ILE A 163 -3.23 -23.05 15.02
N GLU A 164 -4.19 -23.93 15.32
CA GLU A 164 -3.96 -25.39 15.29
C GLU A 164 -3.53 -25.89 13.91
N LEU A 165 -4.13 -25.38 12.83
CA LEU A 165 -3.77 -25.72 11.45
C LEU A 165 -2.34 -25.30 11.13
N VAL A 166 -1.93 -24.09 11.54
CA VAL A 166 -0.55 -23.62 11.35
C VAL A 166 0.47 -24.50 12.07
N THR A 167 0.13 -25.05 13.24
CA THR A 167 1.02 -25.98 13.97
C THR A 167 1.13 -27.37 13.34
N GLY A 168 0.38 -27.65 12.27
CA GLY A 168 0.38 -28.95 11.60
C GLY A 168 -0.45 -30.04 12.30
N LYS A 169 -1.23 -29.67 13.32
CA LYS A 169 -2.01 -30.62 14.15
C LYS A 169 -3.04 -31.43 13.35
N HIS A 170 -3.50 -30.90 12.21
CA HIS A 170 -4.53 -31.50 11.35
C HIS A 170 -4.00 -31.82 9.94
N ASP A 171 -2.68 -31.90 9.77
CA ASP A 171 -2.06 -32.20 8.47
C ASP A 171 -2.15 -33.69 8.16
N GLU A 172 -2.56 -34.04 6.94
CA GLU A 172 -2.55 -35.42 6.44
C GLU A 172 -1.41 -35.62 5.44
N LYS A 173 -0.75 -36.79 5.48
CA LYS A 173 0.41 -37.10 4.61
C LYS A 173 0.06 -37.07 3.11
N ASP A 174 -1.17 -37.46 2.77
CA ASP A 174 -1.64 -37.61 1.39
C ASP A 174 -2.40 -36.37 0.89
N ASP A 175 -2.35 -35.25 1.62
CA ASP A 175 -3.00 -34.03 1.18
C ASP A 175 -2.29 -33.40 -0.03
N PRO A 176 -3.05 -33.00 -1.08
CA PRO A 176 -2.47 -32.42 -2.28
C PRO A 176 -1.99 -31.00 -1.98
N GLY A 177 -0.75 -30.69 -2.39
CA GLY A 177 -0.11 -29.41 -2.13
C GLY A 177 1.40 -29.49 -2.27
N GLU A 178 2.04 -28.33 -2.35
CA GLU A 178 3.50 -28.22 -2.41
C GLU A 178 4.10 -27.89 -1.05
N VAL A 179 3.38 -27.14 -0.21
CA VAL A 179 3.89 -26.55 1.03
C VAL A 179 2.93 -26.75 2.19
N SER A 180 3.43 -26.73 3.42
CA SER A 180 2.58 -26.79 4.64
C SER A 180 1.78 -25.49 4.84
N HIS A 181 0.75 -25.54 5.70
CA HIS A 181 0.00 -24.37 6.16
C HIS A 181 0.92 -23.25 6.70
N PHE A 182 1.90 -23.61 7.53
CA PHE A 182 2.87 -22.65 8.08
C PHE A 182 3.75 -22.03 6.99
N GLN A 183 4.19 -22.81 6.01
CA GLN A 183 5.00 -22.31 4.91
C GLN A 183 4.20 -21.41 3.97
N ALA A 184 2.94 -21.75 3.68
CA ALA A 184 2.04 -20.90 2.92
C ALA A 184 1.79 -19.56 3.63
N LEU A 185 1.44 -19.61 4.92
CA LEU A 185 1.29 -18.42 5.77
C LEU A 185 2.56 -17.59 5.82
N SER A 186 3.72 -18.21 6.02
CA SER A 186 5.00 -17.49 6.06
C SER A 186 5.33 -16.84 4.73
N THR A 187 5.04 -17.50 3.60
CA THR A 187 5.25 -16.93 2.26
C THR A 187 4.33 -15.74 2.00
N ALA A 188 3.08 -15.81 2.43
CA ALA A 188 2.14 -14.69 2.30
C ALA A 188 2.52 -13.52 3.25
N LEU A 189 2.97 -13.85 4.46
CA LEU A 189 3.50 -12.87 5.42
C LEU A 189 4.81 -12.24 4.97
N SER A 190 5.68 -12.91 4.21
CA SER A 190 6.91 -12.28 3.72
C SER A 190 6.61 -11.16 2.71
N ALA A 191 5.52 -11.28 1.95
CA ALA A 191 5.09 -10.25 1.01
C ALA A 191 4.38 -9.07 1.69
N THR A 192 3.65 -9.32 2.79
CA THR A 192 2.82 -8.32 3.48
C THR A 192 3.58 -7.61 4.60
N VAL A 193 4.33 -8.36 5.40
CA VAL A 193 5.11 -7.80 6.49
C VAL A 193 6.35 -7.14 5.93
N GLY A 194 6.50 -5.84 6.19
CA GLY A 194 7.66 -5.08 5.74
C GLY A 194 7.39 -3.60 5.60
N THR A 195 7.52 -3.10 4.37
CA THR A 195 7.27 -1.68 4.08
C THR A 195 5.87 -1.25 4.50
N GLY A 196 4.84 -2.11 4.38
CA GLY A 196 3.48 -1.79 4.82
C GLY A 196 3.38 -1.43 6.30
N ASN A 197 3.94 -2.28 7.18
CA ASN A 197 3.83 -2.16 8.63
C ASN A 197 4.79 -1.16 9.25
N ILE A 198 5.93 -0.96 8.58
CA ILE A 198 6.98 -0.09 9.06
C ILE A 198 6.80 1.28 8.43
N ALA A 199 6.90 1.38 7.10
CA ALA A 199 6.81 2.66 6.40
C ALA A 199 5.36 3.11 6.17
N GLY A 200 4.44 2.19 5.92
CA GLY A 200 3.04 2.50 5.62
C GLY A 200 2.34 3.10 6.84
N VAL A 201 2.52 2.52 8.03
CA VAL A 201 2.03 3.06 9.31
C VAL A 201 2.59 4.46 9.57
N ALA A 202 3.90 4.63 9.44
CA ALA A 202 4.53 5.93 9.63
C ALA A 202 4.02 6.99 8.64
N THR A 203 3.81 6.60 7.38
CA THR A 203 3.20 7.48 6.37
C THR A 203 1.75 7.81 6.71
N ALA A 204 0.99 6.85 7.24
CA ALA A 204 -0.39 7.07 7.68
C ALA A 204 -0.43 8.09 8.83
N ILE A 205 0.44 7.93 9.83
CA ILE A 205 0.53 8.85 10.97
C ILE A 205 1.06 10.23 10.55
N ALA A 206 2.07 10.27 9.68
CA ALA A 206 2.67 11.52 9.22
C ALA A 206 1.68 12.42 8.45
N VAL A 207 0.73 11.82 7.72
CA VAL A 207 -0.20 12.55 6.85
C VAL A 207 -1.62 12.63 7.44
N GLY A 208 -2.13 11.52 7.98
CA GLY A 208 -3.47 11.41 8.54
C GLY A 208 -3.55 11.55 10.07
N GLY A 209 -2.40 11.67 10.74
CA GLY A 209 -2.30 11.68 12.20
C GLY A 209 -2.46 10.28 12.82
N PRO A 210 -2.25 10.16 14.15
CA PRO A 210 -2.41 8.90 14.88
C PRO A 210 -3.77 8.22 14.70
N GLY A 211 -4.82 9.01 14.46
CA GLY A 211 -6.18 8.50 14.19
C GLY A 211 -6.29 7.58 12.98
N ALA A 212 -5.36 7.67 12.01
CA ALA A 212 -5.32 6.76 10.87
C ALA A 212 -5.08 5.31 11.29
N VAL A 213 -4.40 5.06 12.40
CA VAL A 213 -4.10 3.72 12.91
C VAL A 213 -5.37 2.97 13.31
N PHE A 214 -6.36 3.65 13.88
CA PHE A 214 -7.66 3.05 14.18
C PHE A 214 -8.33 2.50 12.92
N TRP A 215 -8.29 3.27 11.83
CA TRP A 215 -8.86 2.85 10.55
C TRP A 215 -8.06 1.72 9.90
N MET A 216 -6.73 1.66 10.11
CA MET A 216 -5.93 0.47 9.75
C MET A 216 -6.43 -0.79 10.48
N TRP A 217 -6.74 -0.70 11.77
CA TRP A 217 -7.29 -1.84 12.53
C TRP A 217 -8.64 -2.29 12.01
N ILE A 218 -9.55 -1.36 11.72
CA ILE A 218 -10.86 -1.69 11.12
C ILE A 218 -10.67 -2.40 9.79
N THR A 219 -9.79 -1.90 8.92
CA THR A 219 -9.46 -2.53 7.64
C THR A 219 -8.90 -3.94 7.83
N ALA A 220 -8.03 -4.16 8.80
CA ALA A 220 -7.49 -5.49 9.09
C ALA A 220 -8.56 -6.46 9.59
N LEU A 221 -9.40 -6.05 10.55
CA LEU A 221 -10.45 -6.88 11.12
C LEU A 221 -11.44 -7.37 10.06
N VAL A 222 -11.90 -6.49 9.16
CA VAL A 222 -12.78 -6.89 8.05
C VAL A 222 -11.99 -7.62 6.96
N GLY A 223 -10.71 -7.28 6.79
CA GLY A 223 -9.78 -7.89 5.86
C GLY A 223 -9.51 -9.36 6.16
N MET A 224 -9.56 -9.79 7.42
CA MET A 224 -9.49 -11.20 7.82
C MET A 224 -10.59 -12.02 7.13
N ALA A 225 -11.83 -11.53 7.10
CA ALA A 225 -12.94 -12.21 6.43
C ALA A 225 -12.77 -12.20 4.89
N THR A 226 -12.24 -11.12 4.33
CA THR A 226 -11.90 -11.04 2.90
C THR A 226 -10.85 -12.08 2.52
N LYS A 227 -9.75 -12.17 3.28
CA LYS A 227 -8.67 -13.16 3.05
C LYS A 227 -9.20 -14.59 3.17
N TYR A 228 -9.97 -14.86 4.22
CA TYR A 228 -10.63 -16.14 4.40
C TYR A 228 -11.40 -16.57 3.15
N ALA A 229 -12.24 -15.69 2.60
CA ALA A 229 -13.04 -15.98 1.42
C ALA A 229 -12.18 -16.17 0.17
N SER A 230 -11.25 -15.24 -0.10
CA SER A 230 -10.43 -15.26 -1.30
C SER A 230 -9.48 -16.46 -1.35
N CYS A 231 -8.86 -16.81 -0.22
CA CYS A 231 -7.94 -17.95 -0.15
C CYS A 231 -8.70 -19.28 -0.21
N THR A 232 -9.87 -19.38 0.44
CA THR A 232 -10.75 -20.56 0.27
C THR A 232 -11.12 -20.78 -1.19
N LEU A 233 -11.46 -19.72 -1.92
CA LEU A 233 -11.79 -19.82 -3.35
C LEU A 233 -10.57 -20.21 -4.20
N ALA A 234 -9.40 -19.62 -3.93
CA ALA A 234 -8.18 -19.97 -4.66
C ALA A 234 -7.81 -21.44 -4.51
N LEU A 235 -7.97 -22.03 -3.32
CA LEU A 235 -7.74 -23.47 -3.09
C LEU A 235 -8.78 -24.32 -3.82
N LYS A 236 -10.04 -23.88 -3.84
CA LYS A 236 -11.13 -24.60 -4.50
C LYS A 236 -10.97 -24.66 -6.03
N TYR A 237 -10.38 -23.62 -6.63
CA TYR A 237 -10.26 -23.47 -8.09
C TYR A 237 -8.82 -23.57 -8.63
N ARG A 238 -7.84 -23.94 -7.80
CA ARG A 238 -6.45 -24.18 -8.24
C ARG A 238 -6.36 -25.36 -9.21
N ASP A 239 -5.37 -25.32 -10.09
CA ASP A 239 -4.91 -26.47 -10.85
C ASP A 239 -3.75 -27.14 -10.14
N ILE A 240 -3.76 -28.47 -10.16
CA ILE A 240 -2.64 -29.32 -9.75
C ILE A 240 -2.14 -29.98 -11.03
N HIS A 241 -0.92 -29.63 -11.43
CA HIS A 241 -0.30 -30.11 -12.64
C HIS A 241 0.24 -31.54 -12.45
N PRO A 242 0.47 -32.31 -13.53
CA PRO A 242 0.97 -33.69 -13.44
C PRO A 242 2.34 -33.83 -12.75
N ASP A 243 3.16 -32.78 -12.79
CA ASP A 243 4.46 -32.71 -12.12
C ASP A 243 4.36 -32.31 -10.64
N GLY A 244 3.15 -32.12 -10.13
CA GLY A 244 2.84 -31.72 -8.77
C GLY A 244 2.96 -30.23 -8.50
N GLN A 245 3.23 -29.40 -9.52
CA GLN A 245 3.16 -27.94 -9.39
C GLN A 245 1.72 -27.48 -9.26
N ILE A 246 1.51 -26.37 -8.56
CA ILE A 246 0.20 -25.80 -8.32
C ILE A 246 0.12 -24.40 -8.90
N SER A 247 -1.01 -24.12 -9.54
CA SER A 247 -1.34 -22.77 -9.99
C SER A 247 -2.72 -22.39 -9.51
N GLY A 248 -2.81 -21.32 -8.73
CA GLY A 248 -4.06 -20.85 -8.18
C GLY A 248 -4.03 -19.37 -7.86
N GLY A 249 -5.18 -18.83 -7.48
CA GLY A 249 -5.36 -17.42 -7.19
C GLY A 249 -6.66 -16.86 -7.76
N PRO A 250 -6.81 -15.52 -7.73
CA PRO A 250 -8.04 -14.87 -8.18
C PRO A 250 -8.32 -15.06 -9.66
N MET A 251 -7.29 -15.05 -10.52
CA MET A 251 -7.45 -15.29 -11.96
C MET A 251 -8.09 -16.67 -12.25
N TYR A 252 -7.67 -17.71 -11.54
CA TYR A 252 -8.28 -19.05 -11.66
C TYR A 252 -9.71 -19.08 -11.14
N THR A 253 -9.97 -18.38 -10.02
CA THR A 253 -11.32 -18.25 -9.47
C THR A 253 -12.24 -17.52 -10.45
N ILE A 254 -11.79 -16.41 -11.04
CA ILE A 254 -12.55 -15.62 -12.02
C ILE A 254 -12.81 -16.46 -13.29
N GLN A 255 -11.79 -17.17 -13.77
CA GLN A 255 -11.90 -17.98 -14.98
C GLN A 255 -12.87 -19.16 -14.77
N LYS A 256 -12.72 -19.93 -13.69
CA LYS A 256 -13.45 -21.20 -13.49
C LYS A 256 -14.77 -21.03 -12.73
N ALA A 257 -14.82 -20.16 -11.72
CA ALA A 257 -16.02 -19.97 -10.92
C ALA A 257 -17.00 -19.00 -11.56
N LEU A 258 -16.50 -17.90 -12.15
CA LEU A 258 -17.34 -16.86 -12.76
C LEU A 258 -17.53 -17.03 -14.27
N ASN A 259 -16.71 -17.87 -14.92
CA ASN A 259 -16.65 -18.05 -16.37
C ASN A 259 -16.35 -16.74 -17.13
N MET A 260 -15.39 -15.96 -16.61
CA MET A 260 -15.01 -14.65 -17.16
C MET A 260 -13.52 -14.64 -17.57
N PRO A 261 -13.12 -15.37 -18.63
CA PRO A 261 -11.71 -15.55 -18.99
C PRO A 261 -11.00 -14.23 -19.32
N ILE A 262 -11.68 -13.28 -19.98
CA ILE A 262 -11.11 -11.96 -20.30
C ILE A 262 -10.70 -11.23 -19.02
N LEU A 263 -11.57 -11.27 -18.00
CA LEU A 263 -11.28 -10.62 -16.72
C LEU A 263 -10.16 -11.33 -15.96
N ALA A 264 -10.08 -12.66 -16.06
CA ALA A 264 -8.99 -13.42 -15.48
C ALA A 264 -7.62 -13.04 -16.11
N TYR A 265 -7.55 -12.92 -17.44
CA TYR A 265 -6.34 -12.47 -18.13
C TYR A 265 -5.99 -11.02 -17.78
N LEU A 266 -6.98 -10.14 -17.69
CA LEU A 266 -6.78 -8.77 -17.25
C LEU A 266 -6.23 -8.71 -15.82
N PHE A 267 -6.82 -9.46 -14.89
CA PHE A 267 -6.32 -9.55 -13.52
C PHE A 267 -4.87 -10.05 -13.48
N ALA A 268 -4.56 -11.13 -14.21
CA ALA A 268 -3.22 -11.69 -14.25
C ALA A 268 -2.19 -10.68 -14.80
N GLY A 269 -2.52 -9.98 -15.88
CA GLY A 269 -1.65 -8.94 -16.46
C GLY A 269 -1.43 -7.76 -15.52
N LEU A 270 -2.50 -7.29 -14.85
CA LEU A 270 -2.40 -6.22 -13.85
C LEU A 270 -1.62 -6.66 -12.60
N ALA A 271 -1.82 -7.88 -12.12
CA ALA A 271 -1.08 -8.45 -10.99
C ALA A 271 0.42 -8.57 -11.31
N LEU A 272 0.78 -8.96 -12.54
CA LEU A 272 2.17 -8.98 -13.00
C LEU A 272 2.79 -7.58 -12.93
N ILE A 273 2.11 -6.56 -13.44
CA ILE A 273 2.60 -5.17 -13.39
C ILE A 273 2.68 -4.68 -11.93
N ALA A 274 1.67 -4.96 -11.11
CA ALA A 274 1.60 -4.55 -9.72
C ALA A 274 2.71 -5.18 -8.86
N SER A 275 3.17 -6.39 -9.20
CA SER A 275 4.26 -7.08 -8.50
C SER A 275 5.58 -6.29 -8.52
N PHE A 276 5.88 -5.58 -9.61
CA PHE A 276 7.05 -4.69 -9.68
C PHE A 276 6.93 -3.48 -8.75
N GLY A 277 5.71 -2.97 -8.55
CA GLY A 277 5.44 -1.85 -7.65
C GLY A 277 5.52 -2.26 -6.19
N ILE A 278 4.50 -3.00 -5.73
CA ILE A 278 4.30 -3.35 -4.31
C ILE A 278 5.36 -4.35 -3.83
N GLY A 279 5.66 -5.36 -4.65
CA GLY A 279 6.55 -6.46 -4.27
C GLY A 279 8.04 -6.18 -4.47
N ASN A 280 8.44 -5.18 -5.28
CA ASN A 280 9.85 -4.96 -5.60
C ASN A 280 10.31 -3.52 -5.34
N MET A 281 9.88 -2.56 -6.16
CA MET A 281 10.44 -1.20 -6.15
C MET A 281 10.23 -0.48 -4.83
N VAL A 282 9.02 -0.59 -4.25
CA VAL A 282 8.68 0.05 -2.97
C VAL A 282 9.42 -0.59 -1.80
N GLN A 283 9.60 -1.91 -1.83
CA GLN A 283 10.33 -2.63 -0.78
C GLN A 283 11.82 -2.27 -0.80
N ALA A 284 12.48 -2.40 -1.96
CA ALA A 284 13.91 -2.09 -2.10
C ALA A 284 14.23 -0.62 -1.77
N ASN A 285 13.36 0.32 -2.18
CA ASN A 285 13.54 1.73 -1.84
C ASN A 285 13.40 1.98 -0.33
N SER A 286 12.44 1.32 0.33
CA SER A 286 12.21 1.49 1.76
C SER A 286 13.36 0.97 2.60
N VAL A 287 14.03 -0.11 2.18
CA VAL A 287 15.28 -0.59 2.79
C VAL A 287 16.34 0.50 2.79
N VAL A 288 16.61 1.10 1.62
CA VAL A 288 17.61 2.16 1.51
C VAL A 288 17.24 3.36 2.38
N ASP A 289 15.97 3.77 2.37
CA ASP A 289 15.51 4.92 3.16
C ASP A 289 15.55 4.65 4.68
N GLY A 290 15.30 3.42 5.11
CA GLY A 290 15.50 3.01 6.51
C GLY A 290 16.98 3.01 6.90
N LEU A 291 17.85 2.48 6.04
CA LEU A 291 19.29 2.39 6.29
C LEU A 291 19.99 3.75 6.30
N LYS A 292 19.48 4.77 5.60
CA LYS A 292 20.02 6.14 5.64
C LYS A 292 20.12 6.71 7.07
N MET A 293 19.19 6.34 7.95
CA MET A 293 19.19 6.76 9.35
C MET A 293 20.26 6.07 10.21
N ALA A 294 20.73 4.91 9.75
CA ALA A 294 21.74 4.10 10.44
C ALA A 294 23.14 4.27 9.84
N ILE A 295 23.23 4.55 8.54
CA ILE A 295 24.45 4.63 7.74
C ILE A 295 24.58 6.05 7.15
N PRO A 296 25.37 6.95 7.77
CA PRO A 296 25.48 8.34 7.35
C PRO A 296 25.90 8.52 5.89
N ILE A 297 26.79 7.65 5.37
CA ILE A 297 27.26 7.73 3.97
C ILE A 297 26.13 7.52 2.94
N LEU A 298 25.04 6.83 3.30
CA LEU A 298 23.88 6.70 2.40
C LEU A 298 23.02 7.97 2.33
N SER A 299 23.17 8.87 3.30
CA SER A 299 22.45 10.16 3.35
C SER A 299 23.19 11.27 2.63
N ASP A 300 24.47 11.07 2.27
CA ASP A 300 25.29 12.05 1.57
C ASP A 300 24.87 12.14 0.08
N PRO A 301 24.43 13.32 -0.41
CA PRO A 301 24.08 13.54 -1.81
C PRO A 301 25.22 13.24 -2.79
N GLU A 302 26.48 13.48 -2.40
CA GLU A 302 27.65 13.21 -3.24
C GLU A 302 27.92 11.71 -3.39
N MET A 303 27.50 10.93 -2.39
CA MET A 303 27.63 9.47 -2.36
C MET A 303 26.31 8.76 -2.68
N ALA A 304 25.38 9.44 -3.35
CA ALA A 304 24.06 8.90 -3.69
C ALA A 304 24.12 7.66 -4.58
N SER A 305 25.25 7.38 -5.25
CA SER A 305 25.49 6.15 -6.02
C SER A 305 25.62 4.90 -5.14
N TYR A 306 25.93 5.03 -3.85
CA TYR A 306 26.12 3.87 -2.97
C TYR A 306 24.85 3.05 -2.75
N LYS A 307 23.67 3.67 -2.93
CA LYS A 307 22.38 2.97 -2.90
C LYS A 307 22.29 1.85 -3.95
N TYR A 308 23.03 1.96 -5.06
CA TYR A 308 23.06 0.93 -6.10
C TYR A 308 23.78 -0.34 -5.63
N TYR A 309 24.76 -0.23 -4.73
CA TYR A 309 25.40 -1.42 -4.14
C TYR A 309 24.44 -2.15 -3.20
N VAL A 310 23.65 -1.42 -2.40
CA VAL A 310 22.59 -2.02 -1.57
C VAL A 310 21.57 -2.73 -2.45
N GLY A 311 21.10 -2.07 -3.51
CA GLY A 311 20.18 -2.69 -4.48
C GLY A 311 20.77 -3.92 -5.19
N GLY A 312 22.04 -3.86 -5.60
CA GLY A 312 22.75 -4.99 -6.22
C GLY A 312 22.90 -6.18 -5.28
N PHE A 313 23.22 -5.93 -4.01
CA PHE A 313 23.27 -6.97 -2.98
C PHE A 313 21.88 -7.59 -2.74
N LEU A 314 20.82 -6.78 -2.60
CA LEU A 314 19.45 -7.28 -2.45
C LEU A 314 19.04 -8.13 -3.66
N ALA A 315 19.31 -7.66 -4.88
CA ALA A 315 19.01 -8.41 -6.10
C ALA A 315 19.73 -9.76 -6.16
N PHE A 316 21.02 -9.80 -5.78
CA PHE A 316 21.78 -11.03 -5.68
C PHE A 316 21.20 -11.98 -4.63
N ALA A 317 20.93 -11.48 -3.41
CA ALA A 317 20.34 -12.26 -2.33
C ALA A 317 18.99 -12.84 -2.76
N VAL A 318 18.07 -12.00 -3.24
CA VAL A 318 16.74 -12.37 -3.77
C VAL A 318 16.85 -13.45 -4.85
N GLY A 319 17.77 -13.26 -5.80
CA GLY A 319 18.05 -14.21 -6.88
C GLY A 319 18.42 -15.60 -6.38
N LEU A 320 19.21 -15.72 -5.31
CA LEU A 320 19.60 -17.02 -4.75
C LEU A 320 18.40 -17.87 -4.31
N VAL A 321 17.28 -17.27 -3.91
CA VAL A 321 16.10 -18.04 -3.48
C VAL A 321 15.09 -18.22 -4.60
N ILE A 322 14.79 -17.17 -5.38
CA ILE A 322 13.77 -17.25 -6.45
C ILE A 322 14.17 -18.28 -7.51
N ILE A 323 15.46 -18.40 -7.84
CA ILE A 323 15.96 -19.40 -8.82
C ILE A 323 15.60 -20.84 -8.41
N GLY A 324 15.41 -21.12 -7.10
CA GLY A 324 15.00 -22.44 -6.63
C GLY A 324 13.49 -22.71 -6.67
N GLY A 325 12.68 -21.79 -7.18
CA GLY A 325 11.23 -21.95 -7.33
C GLY A 325 10.43 -21.87 -6.03
N ALA A 326 9.12 -22.10 -6.14
CA ALA A 326 8.13 -21.86 -5.09
C ALA A 326 8.42 -22.59 -3.76
N LYS A 327 8.84 -23.86 -3.83
CA LYS A 327 9.21 -24.65 -2.63
C LYS A 327 10.40 -24.06 -1.88
N ARG A 328 11.39 -23.49 -2.58
CA ARG A 328 12.54 -22.86 -1.95
C ARG A 328 12.14 -21.53 -1.31
N ILE A 329 11.33 -20.73 -2.00
CA ILE A 329 10.77 -19.48 -1.47
C ILE A 329 10.05 -19.77 -0.15
N ALA A 330 9.13 -20.74 -0.14
CA ALA A 330 8.35 -21.05 1.05
C ALA A 330 9.19 -21.60 2.21
N ARG A 331 10.21 -22.42 1.91
CA ARG A 331 11.17 -22.89 2.91
C ARG A 331 11.94 -21.73 3.53
N VAL A 332 12.47 -20.83 2.72
CA VAL A 332 13.24 -19.68 3.23
C VAL A 332 12.35 -18.73 4.02
N ALA A 333 11.16 -18.41 3.52
CA ALA A 333 10.17 -17.59 4.21
C ALA A 333 9.82 -18.16 5.60
N SER A 334 9.67 -19.47 5.73
CA SER A 334 9.36 -20.13 7.00
C SER A 334 10.44 -19.98 8.09
N TYR A 335 11.68 -19.64 7.73
CA TYR A 335 12.74 -19.31 8.69
C TYR A 335 12.89 -17.80 8.88
N ILE A 336 12.91 -17.04 7.78
CA ILE A 336 13.17 -15.59 7.82
C ILE A 336 12.02 -14.86 8.50
N VAL A 337 10.77 -15.17 8.17
CA VAL A 337 9.58 -14.42 8.63
C VAL A 337 9.42 -14.44 10.15
N PRO A 338 9.46 -15.59 10.83
CA PRO A 338 9.40 -15.59 12.30
C PRO A 338 10.59 -14.87 12.94
N PHE A 339 11.80 -15.07 12.39
CA PHE A 339 13.01 -14.46 12.92
C PHE A 339 12.95 -12.92 12.85
N MET A 340 12.61 -12.36 11.68
CA MET A 340 12.51 -10.92 11.51
C MET A 340 11.37 -10.30 12.34
N ALA A 341 10.24 -10.99 12.45
CA ALA A 341 9.13 -10.55 13.30
C ALA A 341 9.54 -10.49 14.78
N VAL A 342 10.23 -11.51 15.30
CA VAL A 342 10.71 -11.55 16.69
C VAL A 342 11.69 -10.42 16.98
N ILE A 343 12.66 -10.16 16.10
CA ILE A 343 13.65 -9.08 16.31
C ILE A 343 12.94 -7.72 16.32
N TYR A 344 12.12 -7.45 15.31
CA TYR A 344 11.44 -6.16 15.18
C TYR A 344 10.45 -5.92 16.34
N CYS A 345 9.61 -6.92 16.63
CA CYS A 345 8.64 -6.83 17.72
C CYS A 345 9.33 -6.77 19.08
N GLY A 346 10.43 -7.50 19.28
CA GLY A 346 11.22 -7.45 20.51
C GLY A 346 11.78 -6.05 20.75
N ALA A 347 12.34 -5.41 19.72
CA ALA A 347 12.84 -4.05 19.81
C ALA A 347 11.75 -3.03 20.14
N ALA A 348 10.59 -3.15 19.49
CA ALA A 348 9.43 -2.31 19.81
C ALA A 348 8.94 -2.57 21.23
N LEU A 349 8.85 -3.83 21.69
CA LEU A 349 8.44 -4.17 23.05
C LEU A 349 9.38 -3.57 24.10
N ILE A 350 10.70 -3.56 23.86
CA ILE A 350 11.65 -2.91 24.77
C ILE A 350 11.29 -1.44 24.96
N ILE A 351 11.05 -0.70 23.88
CA ILE A 351 10.63 0.71 23.94
C ILE A 351 9.29 0.85 24.66
N LEU A 352 8.31 0.01 24.32
CA LEU A 352 6.95 0.08 24.87
C LEU A 352 6.91 -0.26 26.37
N ILE A 353 7.67 -1.26 26.81
CA ILE A 353 7.77 -1.65 28.23
C ILE A 353 8.46 -0.55 29.03
N ALA A 354 9.51 0.07 28.48
CA ALA A 354 10.18 1.19 29.13
C ALA A 354 9.27 2.44 29.25
N ASN A 355 8.25 2.56 28.40
CA ASN A 355 7.27 3.65 28.39
C ASN A 355 5.84 3.14 28.68
N VAL A 356 5.71 2.10 29.52
CA VAL A 356 4.44 1.40 29.73
C VAL A 356 3.32 2.32 30.26
N SER A 357 3.68 3.35 31.02
CA SER A 357 2.76 4.38 31.52
C SER A 357 2.09 5.21 30.42
N GLU A 358 2.77 5.36 29.28
CA GLU A 358 2.30 6.18 28.15
C GLU A 358 1.37 5.40 27.21
N ILE A 359 1.36 4.06 27.29
CA ILE A 359 0.57 3.22 26.40
C ILE A 359 -0.94 3.56 26.46
N PRO A 360 -1.58 3.71 27.63
CA PRO A 360 -2.98 4.09 27.70
C PRO A 360 -3.26 5.44 27.02
N GLU A 361 -2.35 6.41 27.16
CA GLU A 361 -2.51 7.74 26.55
C GLU A 361 -2.30 7.70 25.03
N ALA A 362 -1.39 6.88 24.54
CA ALA A 362 -1.21 6.64 23.11
C ALA A 362 -2.48 6.02 22.49
N PHE A 363 -3.12 5.06 23.15
CA PHE A 363 -4.41 4.53 22.70
C PHE A 363 -5.49 5.61 22.70
N LYS A 364 -5.64 6.38 23.79
CA LYS A 364 -6.60 7.50 23.84
C LYS A 364 -6.38 8.46 22.68
N THR A 365 -5.12 8.82 22.40
CA THR A 365 -4.75 9.70 21.29
C THR A 365 -5.19 9.12 19.95
N ILE A 366 -4.93 7.83 19.69
CA ILE A 366 -5.36 7.14 18.46
C ILE A 366 -6.89 7.17 18.32
N PHE A 367 -7.64 6.79 19.36
CA PHE A 367 -9.11 6.78 19.31
C PHE A 367 -9.68 8.20 19.15
N TYR A 368 -9.16 9.16 19.92
CA TYR A 368 -9.65 10.54 19.87
C TYR A 368 -9.43 11.16 18.48
N LEU A 369 -8.21 11.06 17.95
CA LEU A 369 -7.86 11.63 16.65
C LEU A 369 -8.45 10.86 15.46
N ALA A 370 -8.95 9.64 15.65
CA ALA A 370 -9.67 8.91 14.61
C ALA A 370 -11.01 9.57 14.23
N PHE A 371 -11.63 10.25 15.21
CA PHE A 371 -12.92 10.93 15.05
C PHE A 371 -12.80 12.46 15.19
N ASN A 372 -11.71 12.96 15.79
CA ASN A 372 -11.41 14.39 15.98
C ASN A 372 -9.98 14.73 15.56
N PRO A 373 -9.58 14.50 14.30
CA PRO A 373 -8.23 14.74 13.85
C PRO A 373 -7.87 16.22 13.90
N LEU A 374 -6.56 16.46 14.03
CA LEU A 374 -5.98 17.81 14.07
C LEU A 374 -6.49 18.65 12.89
N PRO A 375 -6.82 19.94 13.11
CA PRO A 375 -7.19 20.84 12.02
C PRO A 375 -6.10 20.82 10.94
N ALA A 376 -6.42 20.32 9.76
CA ALA A 376 -5.55 20.45 8.60
C ALA A 376 -5.46 21.92 8.19
N VAL A 377 -4.41 22.27 7.44
CA VAL A 377 -4.30 23.56 6.73
C VAL A 377 -5.60 23.77 5.94
N GLY A 378 -6.45 24.70 6.40
CA GLY A 378 -7.77 24.97 5.81
C GLY A 378 -8.97 24.91 6.76
N GLY A 379 -8.83 24.50 8.03
CA GLY A 379 -9.80 24.79 9.10
C GLY A 379 -11.15 24.06 9.06
N VAL A 380 -11.40 23.14 8.12
CA VAL A 380 -12.65 22.36 8.05
C VAL A 380 -12.46 21.00 8.74
N ALA A 381 -13.03 20.83 9.94
CA ALA A 381 -12.91 19.61 10.74
C ALA A 381 -13.26 18.30 9.98
N GLY A 382 -14.22 18.34 9.05
CA GLY A 382 -14.61 17.18 8.23
C GLY A 382 -13.55 16.70 7.22
N ILE A 383 -12.68 17.59 6.75
CA ILE A 383 -11.60 17.23 5.81
C ILE A 383 -10.50 16.45 6.52
N ALA A 384 -10.25 16.75 7.79
CA ALA A 384 -9.26 16.05 8.58
C ALA A 384 -9.70 14.61 8.90
N VAL A 385 -11.00 14.38 9.22
CA VAL A 385 -11.57 13.03 9.48
C VAL A 385 -11.48 12.15 8.24
N THR A 386 -11.89 12.71 7.10
CA THR A 386 -11.83 11.98 5.83
C THR A 386 -10.40 11.65 5.43
N THR A 387 -9.42 12.51 5.76
CA THR A 387 -8.00 12.22 5.54
C THR A 387 -7.49 11.08 6.43
N ALA A 388 -7.84 11.07 7.73
CA ALA A 388 -7.47 9.99 8.64
C ALA A 388 -8.04 8.63 8.17
N ILE A 389 -9.32 8.60 7.75
CA ILE A 389 -9.96 7.41 7.16
C ILE A 389 -9.24 6.99 5.88
N GLN A 390 -9.05 7.90 4.92
CA GLN A 390 -8.45 7.58 3.63
C GLN A 390 -7.03 7.04 3.79
N LYS A 391 -6.19 7.70 4.59
CA LYS A 391 -4.81 7.27 4.82
C LYS A 391 -4.77 5.99 5.64
N GLY A 392 -5.63 5.85 6.65
CA GLY A 392 -5.73 4.64 7.45
C GLY A 392 -6.16 3.43 6.64
N VAL A 393 -7.24 3.53 5.86
CA VAL A 393 -7.70 2.41 5.02
C VAL A 393 -6.68 2.12 3.91
N ALA A 394 -6.18 3.14 3.21
CA ALA A 394 -5.23 2.93 2.11
C ALA A 394 -3.94 2.24 2.59
N ARG A 395 -3.41 2.66 3.75
CA ARG A 395 -2.21 2.03 4.33
C ARG A 395 -2.51 0.72 5.03
N GLY A 396 -3.71 0.53 5.57
CA GLY A 396 -4.19 -0.75 6.10
C GLY A 396 -4.27 -1.81 5.01
N VAL A 397 -4.92 -1.51 3.88
CA VAL A 397 -5.00 -2.42 2.72
C VAL A 397 -3.60 -2.66 2.13
N PHE A 398 -2.76 -1.64 2.04
CA PHE A 398 -1.38 -1.81 1.57
C PHE A 398 -0.52 -2.68 2.52
N SER A 399 -0.81 -2.68 3.82
CA SER A 399 -0.08 -3.49 4.80
C SER A 399 -0.50 -4.96 4.72
N ASN A 400 -1.77 -5.25 4.94
CA ASN A 400 -2.23 -6.65 4.99
C ASN A 400 -2.65 -7.24 3.64
N GLU A 401 -2.71 -6.43 2.58
CA GLU A 401 -3.13 -6.82 1.22
C GLU A 401 -4.52 -7.47 1.13
N ALA A 402 -5.38 -7.23 2.12
CA ALA A 402 -6.74 -7.76 2.09
C ALA A 402 -7.53 -7.16 0.93
N GLY A 403 -7.99 -8.02 0.02
CA GLY A 403 -8.75 -7.61 -1.16
C GLY A 403 -7.91 -7.29 -2.41
N LEU A 404 -6.57 -7.36 -2.34
CA LEU A 404 -5.70 -7.18 -3.53
C LEU A 404 -5.55 -8.46 -4.36
N GLY A 405 -5.70 -9.63 -3.73
CA GLY A 405 -5.71 -10.92 -4.42
C GLY A 405 -4.33 -11.58 -4.65
N SER A 406 -3.27 -11.02 -4.09
CA SER A 406 -1.91 -11.60 -4.03
C SER A 406 -1.82 -12.81 -3.09
N ALA A 407 -2.24 -12.68 -1.83
CA ALA A 407 -2.16 -13.74 -0.82
C ALA A 407 -2.80 -15.08 -1.23
N PRO A 408 -3.97 -15.11 -1.92
CA PRO A 408 -4.52 -16.35 -2.44
C PRO A 408 -3.60 -17.13 -3.40
N MET A 409 -2.65 -16.46 -4.07
CA MET A 409 -1.66 -17.13 -4.92
C MET A 409 -0.64 -17.92 -4.09
N ALA A 410 -0.16 -17.35 -2.97
CA ALA A 410 0.74 -18.02 -2.04
C ALA A 410 0.03 -19.19 -1.33
N HIS A 411 -1.17 -18.92 -0.83
CA HIS A 411 -1.97 -19.91 -0.12
C HIS A 411 -2.44 -21.07 -1.01
N ALA A 412 -2.67 -20.83 -2.31
CA ALA A 412 -3.06 -21.88 -3.26
C ALA A 412 -2.12 -23.10 -3.25
N MET A 413 -0.85 -22.93 -2.87
CA MET A 413 0.15 -24.01 -2.83
C MET A 413 0.02 -24.93 -1.60
N ALA A 414 -0.79 -24.58 -0.61
CA ALA A 414 -0.87 -25.30 0.66
C ALA A 414 -1.42 -26.74 0.51
N LYS A 415 -0.90 -27.66 1.32
CA LYS A 415 -1.36 -29.04 1.42
C LYS A 415 -2.68 -29.13 2.17
N THR A 416 -3.78 -29.34 1.44
CA THR A 416 -5.10 -29.57 2.01
C THR A 416 -6.09 -30.09 0.97
N LYS A 417 -6.96 -31.01 1.38
CA LYS A 417 -8.17 -31.41 0.62
C LYS A 417 -9.35 -30.47 0.86
N GLU A 418 -9.34 -29.75 1.98
CA GLU A 418 -10.42 -28.87 2.41
C GLU A 418 -10.01 -27.40 2.24
N PRO A 419 -10.51 -26.70 1.20
CA PRO A 419 -10.12 -25.31 0.92
C PRO A 419 -10.34 -24.35 2.09
N VAL A 420 -11.35 -24.63 2.92
CA VAL A 420 -11.71 -23.81 4.09
C VAL A 420 -10.62 -23.82 5.16
N ARG A 421 -9.86 -24.92 5.31
CA ARG A 421 -8.73 -24.99 6.26
C ARG A 421 -7.70 -23.91 5.92
N GLU A 422 -7.33 -23.78 4.65
CA GLU A 422 -6.39 -22.72 4.24
C GLU A 422 -6.99 -21.32 4.35
N GLY A 423 -8.29 -21.17 4.06
CA GLY A 423 -8.98 -19.90 4.31
C GLY A 423 -8.84 -19.45 5.76
N LEU A 424 -8.99 -20.37 6.72
CA LEU A 424 -8.81 -20.06 8.14
C LEU A 424 -7.36 -19.69 8.46
N VAL A 425 -6.38 -20.35 7.86
CA VAL A 425 -4.96 -20.00 8.04
C VAL A 425 -4.67 -18.60 7.49
N ALA A 426 -5.11 -18.28 6.27
CA ALA A 426 -4.87 -17.00 5.62
C ALA A 426 -5.48 -15.80 6.37
N MET A 427 -6.57 -16.01 7.12
CA MET A 427 -7.16 -14.93 7.91
C MET A 427 -6.28 -14.49 9.10
N LEU A 428 -5.26 -15.26 9.46
CA LEU A 428 -4.28 -14.85 10.48
C LEU A 428 -3.35 -13.74 9.97
N GLU A 429 -3.17 -13.61 8.65
CA GLU A 429 -2.22 -12.62 8.11
C GLU A 429 -2.57 -11.19 8.54
N PRO A 430 -3.79 -10.65 8.34
CA PRO A 430 -4.08 -9.27 8.73
C PRO A 430 -4.00 -9.05 10.25
N PHE A 431 -4.18 -10.10 11.05
CA PHE A 431 -4.00 -10.03 12.50
C PHE A 431 -2.52 -9.87 12.87
N ILE A 432 -1.66 -10.76 12.38
CA ILE A 432 -0.21 -10.71 12.64
C ILE A 432 0.37 -9.40 12.10
N ASP A 433 0.02 -9.06 10.87
CA ASP A 433 0.49 -7.89 10.15
C ASP A 433 0.05 -6.58 10.84
N THR A 434 -1.27 -6.34 10.88
CA THR A 434 -1.79 -5.02 11.21
C THR A 434 -2.19 -4.90 12.67
N ILE A 435 -2.76 -5.93 13.27
CA ILE A 435 -3.19 -5.84 14.68
C ILE A 435 -1.99 -5.96 15.62
N VAL A 436 -0.97 -6.76 15.28
CA VAL A 436 0.24 -6.90 16.08
C VAL A 436 1.34 -5.94 15.60
N ILE A 437 1.95 -6.19 14.45
CA ILE A 437 3.19 -5.49 14.05
C ILE A 437 2.94 -4.00 13.80
N CYS A 438 1.91 -3.63 13.03
CA CYS A 438 1.60 -2.22 12.78
C CYS A 438 1.26 -1.45 14.06
N THR A 439 0.52 -2.08 14.98
CA THR A 439 0.19 -1.46 16.27
C THR A 439 1.44 -1.14 17.07
N MET A 440 2.41 -2.05 17.10
CA MET A 440 3.67 -1.83 17.80
C MET A 440 4.45 -0.67 17.18
N THR A 441 4.56 -0.61 15.85
CA THR A 441 5.16 0.53 15.14
C THR A 441 4.43 1.84 15.48
N ALA A 442 3.10 1.84 15.41
CA ALA A 442 2.28 3.01 15.67
C ALA A 442 2.46 3.52 17.10
N LEU A 443 2.42 2.63 18.09
CA LEU A 443 2.60 2.99 19.50
C LEU A 443 3.99 3.59 19.75
N VAL A 444 5.05 3.04 19.16
CA VAL A 444 6.40 3.64 19.25
C VAL A 444 6.41 5.07 18.70
N ILE A 445 5.84 5.29 17.51
CA ILE A 445 5.77 6.63 16.90
C ILE A 445 4.97 7.62 17.76
N VAL A 446 3.83 7.17 18.30
CA VAL A 446 2.93 8.02 19.08
C VAL A 446 3.54 8.36 20.45
N ILE A 447 4.12 7.38 21.15
CA ILE A 447 4.74 7.56 22.48
C ILE A 447 5.97 8.45 22.41
N VAL A 448 6.83 8.26 21.40
CA VAL A 448 7.99 9.13 21.17
C VAL A 448 7.57 10.53 20.70
N GLY A 449 6.32 10.70 20.26
CA GLY A 449 5.73 12.01 20.00
C GLY A 449 6.15 12.66 18.67
N VAL A 450 6.69 11.89 17.72
CA VAL A 450 7.19 12.41 16.42
C VAL A 450 6.13 12.45 15.33
N TRP A 451 5.00 13.06 15.65
CA TRP A 451 3.85 13.25 14.76
C TRP A 451 3.27 14.66 14.91
N GLY A 452 2.41 15.09 13.99
CA GLY A 452 1.87 16.45 14.00
C GLY A 452 2.98 17.51 13.87
N ALA A 453 2.93 18.55 14.72
CA ALA A 453 3.90 19.65 14.73
C ALA A 453 5.32 19.22 15.16
N ASN A 454 5.44 18.11 15.89
CA ASN A 454 6.72 17.63 16.41
C ASN A 454 7.47 16.71 15.43
N LYS A 455 6.85 16.39 14.28
CA LYS A 455 7.46 15.56 13.25
C LYS A 455 8.49 16.39 12.47
N PRO A 456 9.75 15.93 12.32
CA PRO A 456 10.71 16.62 11.49
C PRO A 456 10.21 16.79 10.04
N GLU A 457 10.57 17.91 9.43
CA GLU A 457 10.21 18.20 8.04
C GLU A 457 10.84 17.16 7.10
N GLY A 458 10.11 16.77 6.05
CA GLY A 458 10.59 15.78 5.09
C GLY A 458 10.58 14.32 5.56
N LEU A 459 10.47 14.02 6.86
CA LEU A 459 10.41 12.64 7.35
C LEU A 459 9.01 12.04 7.21
N THR A 460 8.96 10.87 6.56
CA THR A 460 7.80 9.99 6.38
C THR A 460 8.30 8.56 6.14
N GLY A 461 7.42 7.58 6.06
CA GLY A 461 7.79 6.24 5.62
C GLY A 461 8.79 5.55 6.57
N SER A 462 9.68 4.73 5.99
CA SER A 462 10.67 3.96 6.74
C SER A 462 11.65 4.85 7.50
N ALA A 463 11.98 6.02 6.96
CA ALA A 463 12.83 7.00 7.62
C ALA A 463 12.22 7.53 8.94
N LEU A 464 10.91 7.79 8.96
CA LEU A 464 10.22 8.21 10.19
C LEU A 464 10.17 7.08 11.22
N SER A 465 9.94 5.84 10.80
CA SER A 465 10.00 4.68 11.71
C SER A 465 11.40 4.50 12.29
N ALA A 466 12.44 4.54 11.46
CA ALA A 466 13.83 4.44 11.90
C ALA A 466 14.20 5.57 12.87
N TYR A 467 13.74 6.80 12.60
CA TYR A 467 13.92 7.93 13.50
C TYR A 467 13.20 7.73 14.86
N SER A 468 11.97 7.22 14.83
CA SER A 468 11.19 6.95 16.04
C SER A 468 11.84 5.89 16.91
N PHE A 469 12.32 4.80 16.31
CA PHE A 469 13.06 3.77 17.03
C PHE A 469 14.41 4.29 17.55
N LYS A 470 15.10 5.15 16.80
CA LYS A 470 16.33 5.80 17.26
C LYS A 470 16.11 6.59 18.55
N LEU A 471 15.05 7.41 18.59
CA LEU A 471 14.69 8.18 19.77
C LEU A 471 14.20 7.29 20.92
N GLY A 472 13.37 6.28 20.61
CA GLY A 472 12.91 5.31 21.60
C GLY A 472 14.07 4.60 22.30
N PHE A 473 15.03 4.07 21.53
CA PHE A 473 16.23 3.45 22.08
C PHE A 473 17.11 4.43 22.85
N SER A 474 17.22 5.68 22.40
CA SER A 474 17.91 6.72 23.16
C SER A 474 17.27 6.95 24.54
N GLY A 475 15.94 6.98 24.60
CA GLY A 475 15.20 7.12 25.86
C GLY A 475 15.40 5.94 26.83
N VAL A 476 15.57 4.72 26.30
CA VAL A 476 15.76 3.51 27.13
C VAL A 476 17.20 3.32 27.58
N PHE A 477 18.17 3.48 26.68
CA PHE A 477 19.57 3.08 26.89
C PHE A 477 20.56 4.25 26.88
N GLY A 478 20.11 5.46 26.55
CA GLY A 478 20.96 6.63 26.35
C GLY A 478 21.36 6.85 24.89
N ASN A 479 21.85 8.06 24.60
CA ASN A 479 22.14 8.53 23.23
C ASN A 479 23.17 7.67 22.47
N GLU A 480 24.10 7.03 23.18
CA GLU A 480 25.14 6.18 22.58
C GLU A 480 24.53 4.97 21.84
N PHE A 481 23.38 4.46 22.32
CA PHE A 481 22.69 3.31 21.75
C PHE A 481 21.56 3.69 20.79
N ALA A 482 21.33 4.99 20.55
CA ALA A 482 20.25 5.46 19.69
C ALA A 482 20.30 4.83 18.29
N HIS A 483 21.49 4.68 17.72
CA HIS A 483 21.67 4.12 16.38
C HIS A 483 21.19 2.68 16.25
N ILE A 484 21.14 1.90 17.33
CA ILE A 484 20.65 0.51 17.32
C ILE A 484 19.20 0.47 16.85
N GLY A 485 18.36 1.41 17.31
CA GLY A 485 16.96 1.48 16.88
C GLY A 485 16.82 1.68 15.37
N ALA A 486 17.62 2.57 14.78
CA ALA A 486 17.64 2.79 13.33
C ALA A 486 18.15 1.56 12.57
N TRP A 487 19.19 0.89 13.08
CA TRP A 487 19.71 -0.36 12.50
C TRP A 487 18.68 -1.48 12.50
N ILE A 488 17.94 -1.65 13.60
CA ILE A 488 16.88 -2.67 13.69
C ILE A 488 15.80 -2.43 12.63
N VAL A 489 15.39 -1.18 12.42
CA VAL A 489 14.41 -0.85 11.37
C VAL A 489 14.99 -1.08 9.97
N GLY A 490 16.22 -0.61 9.69
CA GLY A 490 16.84 -0.75 8.38
C GLY A 490 17.17 -2.20 8.00
N ILE A 491 17.76 -2.97 8.92
CA ILE A 491 18.04 -4.40 8.73
C ILE A 491 16.74 -5.20 8.71
N GLY A 492 15.78 -4.87 9.60
CA GLY A 492 14.46 -5.47 9.58
C GLY A 492 13.82 -5.34 8.20
N LEU A 493 13.77 -4.12 7.66
CA LEU A 493 13.30 -3.87 6.29
C LEU A 493 14.07 -4.67 5.24
N ALA A 494 15.38 -4.85 5.37
CA ALA A 494 16.16 -5.65 4.43
C ALA A 494 15.77 -7.14 4.46
N PHE A 495 15.44 -7.69 5.62
CA PHE A 495 14.90 -9.05 5.74
C PHE A 495 13.45 -9.14 5.25
N PHE A 496 12.67 -8.06 5.35
CA PHE A 496 11.30 -7.96 4.84
C PHE A 496 11.22 -7.71 3.32
N ALA A 497 12.28 -7.23 2.68
CA ALA A 497 12.27 -6.87 1.26
C ALA A 497 12.50 -8.07 0.33
N TYR A 498 11.98 -9.23 0.70
CA TYR A 498 12.28 -10.53 0.09
C TYR A 498 11.08 -11.19 -0.58
#